data_AF-A0A1J4LQN7-F1
#
_entry.id   AF-A0A1J4LQN7-F1
#
_cell.length_a   1.000
_cell.length_b   1.000
_cell.length_c   1.000
_cell.angle_alpha   90.00
_cell.angle_beta   90.00
_cell.angle_gamma   90.00
#
_symmetry.space_group_name_H-M   'P 1'
#
loop_
_entity.id
_entity.type
_entity.pdbx_description
1 polymer ?
#
loop_
_entity_poly.entity_id
_entity_poly.type
_entity_poly.pdbx_seq_one_letter_code
_entity_poly.pdbx_strand_id
1 'polypeptide(L)'
;MSDDLDDYIATLEEIDTKIHHLLRDLEDGNDLDVSLQVNAIQTLRNARSQIDPILLAFRQQQDSRTTADSDAITLQWTPTGAPPRRLIIEPATGDEGWSHRILEWDGAGWRPRNRSDIEDVAVRAPTESDHPSPTDPPRLETLRAKLHEKSSHPDPLALVFEATTTTEVAVVVAVDGELRYRQHGDSQWCQITEDELTRQLKQQGQPTLQPLSETQFNREHFMDSLHNGSESTTGP
;
A
#
# COMPACT_ATOMS: atom_id res chain seq x y z
N MET A 1 -19.29 -10.26 -20.79
CA MET A 1 -17.87 -10.36 -21.14
C MET A 1 -17.05 -11.17 -20.13
N SER A 2 -17.47 -11.32 -18.86
CA SER A 2 -16.79 -12.22 -17.89
C SER A 2 -17.06 -13.71 -18.17
N ASP A 3 -18.30 -14.05 -18.53
CA ASP A 3 -18.78 -15.43 -18.76
C ASP A 3 -17.96 -16.19 -19.83
N ASP A 4 -17.60 -15.51 -20.92
CA ASP A 4 -16.86 -16.08 -22.06
C ASP A 4 -15.39 -16.39 -21.71
N LEU A 5 -14.83 -15.64 -20.74
CA LEU A 5 -13.46 -15.82 -20.26
C LEU A 5 -13.40 -16.97 -19.24
N ASP A 6 -14.41 -17.09 -18.39
CA ASP A 6 -14.49 -18.15 -17.39
C ASP A 6 -14.69 -19.54 -18.05
N ASP A 7 -15.48 -19.62 -19.14
CA ASP A 7 -15.65 -20.84 -19.95
C ASP A 7 -14.35 -21.26 -20.67
N TYR A 8 -13.58 -20.28 -21.16
CA TYR A 8 -12.28 -20.51 -21.78
C TYR A 8 -11.24 -21.06 -20.79
N ILE A 9 -11.26 -20.58 -19.54
CA ILE A 9 -10.36 -21.08 -18.49
C ILE A 9 -10.76 -22.48 -18.02
N ALA A 10 -12.05 -22.74 -17.85
CA ALA A 10 -12.54 -24.09 -17.52
C ALA A 10 -12.10 -25.12 -18.56
N THR A 11 -12.13 -24.73 -19.84
CA THR A 11 -11.62 -25.55 -20.94
C THR A 11 -10.11 -25.81 -20.82
N LEU A 12 -9.32 -24.80 -20.45
CA LEU A 12 -7.87 -24.96 -20.26
C LEU A 12 -7.53 -25.86 -19.07
N GLU A 13 -8.28 -25.81 -17.98
CA GLU A 13 -8.11 -26.70 -16.83
C GLU A 13 -8.49 -28.15 -17.15
N GLU A 14 -9.54 -28.35 -17.94
CA GLU A 14 -9.91 -29.67 -18.46
C GLU A 14 -8.81 -30.24 -19.36
N ILE A 15 -8.20 -29.40 -20.20
CA ILE A 15 -7.06 -29.78 -21.05
C ILE A 15 -5.84 -30.15 -20.20
N ASP A 16 -5.46 -29.37 -19.18
CA ASP A 16 -4.34 -29.70 -18.28
C ASP A 16 -4.58 -31.05 -17.57
N THR A 17 -5.80 -31.28 -17.09
CA THR A 17 -6.19 -32.53 -16.44
C THR A 17 -6.07 -33.73 -17.39
N LYS A 18 -6.54 -33.58 -18.64
CA LYS A 18 -6.38 -34.63 -19.66
C LYS A 18 -4.92 -34.88 -20.02
N ILE A 19 -4.10 -33.83 -20.15
CA ILE A 19 -2.65 -33.96 -20.39
C ILE A 19 -1.98 -34.69 -19.23
N HIS A 20 -2.34 -34.39 -17.98
CA HIS A 20 -1.82 -35.07 -16.80
C HIS A 20 -2.15 -36.57 -16.80
N HIS A 21 -3.39 -36.94 -17.11
CA HIS A 21 -3.79 -38.34 -17.23
C HIS A 21 -3.06 -39.06 -18.37
N LEU A 22 -2.95 -38.44 -19.55
CA LEU A 22 -2.22 -39.01 -20.68
C LEU A 22 -0.73 -39.20 -20.40
N LEU A 23 -0.10 -38.25 -19.71
CA LEU A 23 1.30 -38.41 -19.28
C LEU A 23 1.46 -39.58 -18.31
N ARG A 24 0.53 -39.73 -17.36
CA ARG A 24 0.54 -40.85 -16.42
C ARG A 24 0.34 -42.19 -17.11
N ASP A 25 -0.66 -42.29 -17.98
CA ASP A 25 -0.97 -43.51 -18.73
C ASP A 25 0.19 -43.91 -19.66
N LEU A 26 0.88 -42.92 -20.25
CA LEU A 26 2.08 -43.16 -21.05
C LEU A 26 3.32 -43.49 -20.22
N GLU A 27 3.43 -43.02 -18.98
CA GLU A 27 4.53 -43.41 -18.08
C GLU A 27 4.32 -44.82 -17.49
N ASP A 28 3.06 -45.24 -17.32
CA ASP A 28 2.68 -46.56 -16.80
C ASP A 28 2.52 -47.65 -17.89
N GLY A 29 2.30 -47.26 -19.15
CA GLY A 29 2.03 -48.15 -20.28
C GLY A 29 3.29 -48.63 -21.00
N ASN A 30 3.49 -49.96 -21.08
CA ASN A 30 4.65 -50.59 -21.74
C ASN A 30 4.37 -51.07 -23.18
N ASP A 31 3.26 -50.63 -23.79
CA ASP A 31 2.72 -51.17 -25.06
C ASP A 31 3.01 -50.29 -26.30
N LEU A 32 3.65 -49.12 -26.14
CA LEU A 32 4.06 -48.27 -27.26
C LEU A 32 5.53 -48.46 -27.62
N ASP A 33 5.84 -48.24 -28.91
CA ASP A 33 7.22 -48.07 -29.35
C ASP A 33 7.89 -46.93 -28.58
N VAL A 34 9.10 -47.19 -28.06
CA VAL A 34 9.82 -46.29 -27.15
C VAL A 34 10.09 -44.92 -27.79
N SER A 35 10.32 -44.85 -29.10
CA SER A 35 10.54 -43.58 -29.79
C SER A 35 9.26 -42.76 -29.93
N LEU A 36 8.14 -43.42 -30.22
CA LEU A 36 6.81 -42.79 -30.26
C LEU A 36 6.39 -42.30 -28.86
N GLN A 37 6.64 -43.07 -27.82
CA GLN A 37 6.35 -42.72 -26.43
C GLN A 37 7.14 -41.49 -25.96
N VAL A 38 8.45 -41.44 -26.24
CA VAL A 38 9.29 -40.27 -25.89
C VAL A 38 8.82 -39.01 -26.61
N ASN A 39 8.47 -39.10 -27.90
CA ASN A 39 7.95 -37.95 -28.65
C ASN A 39 6.59 -37.48 -28.15
N ALA A 40 5.70 -38.41 -27.77
CA ALA A 40 4.39 -38.07 -27.20
C ALA A 40 4.54 -37.38 -25.83
N ILE A 41 5.38 -37.90 -24.95
CA ILE A 41 5.69 -37.30 -23.65
C ILE A 41 6.26 -35.89 -23.82
N GLN A 42 7.21 -35.71 -24.75
CA GLN A 42 7.81 -34.39 -24.99
C GLN A 42 6.79 -33.39 -25.52
N THR A 43 5.87 -33.83 -26.39
CA THR A 43 4.80 -32.98 -26.93
C THR A 43 3.80 -32.56 -25.85
N LEU A 44 3.39 -33.50 -24.99
CA LEU A 44 2.49 -33.23 -23.86
C LEU A 44 3.13 -32.30 -22.82
N ARG A 45 4.42 -32.47 -22.52
CA ARG A 45 5.18 -31.56 -21.64
C ARG A 45 5.28 -30.15 -22.24
N ASN A 46 5.49 -30.04 -23.55
CA ASN A 46 5.51 -28.75 -24.24
C ASN A 46 4.12 -28.07 -24.18
N ALA A 47 3.05 -28.81 -24.45
CA ALA A 47 1.68 -28.29 -24.34
C ALA A 47 1.39 -27.78 -22.92
N ARG A 48 1.78 -28.54 -21.89
CA ARG A 48 1.64 -28.12 -20.50
C ARG A 48 2.42 -26.85 -20.16
N SER A 49 3.64 -26.74 -20.67
CA SER A 49 4.47 -25.53 -20.47
C SER A 49 3.89 -24.25 -21.08
N GLN A 50 2.98 -24.38 -22.05
CA GLN A 50 2.26 -23.25 -22.65
C GLN A 50 0.97 -22.90 -21.89
N ILE A 51 0.33 -23.89 -21.25
CA ILE A 51 -0.93 -23.73 -20.51
C ILE A 51 -0.66 -23.26 -19.07
N ASP A 52 0.36 -23.80 -18.41
CA ASP A 52 0.70 -23.50 -17.02
C ASP A 52 0.87 -21.99 -16.73
N PRO A 53 1.59 -21.19 -17.54
CA PRO A 53 1.74 -19.76 -17.28
C PRO A 53 0.42 -19.00 -17.40
N ILE A 54 -0.49 -19.44 -18.28
CA ILE A 54 -1.79 -18.80 -18.53
C ILE A 54 -2.73 -19.09 -17.35
N LEU A 55 -2.82 -20.35 -16.92
CA LEU A 55 -3.60 -20.72 -15.74
C LEU A 55 -3.04 -20.07 -14.46
N LEU A 56 -1.71 -19.96 -14.34
CA LEU A 56 -1.07 -19.30 -13.20
C LEU A 56 -1.35 -17.78 -13.18
N ALA A 57 -1.24 -17.09 -14.31
CA ALA A 57 -1.58 -15.68 -14.42
C ALA A 57 -3.07 -15.43 -14.15
N PHE A 58 -3.94 -16.31 -14.63
CA PHE A 58 -5.37 -16.21 -14.37
C PHE A 58 -5.70 -16.44 -12.89
N ARG A 59 -5.12 -17.46 -12.25
CA ARG A 59 -5.29 -17.68 -10.80
C ARG A 59 -4.77 -16.53 -9.97
N GLN A 60 -3.63 -15.92 -10.35
CA GLN A 60 -3.13 -14.71 -9.70
C GLN A 60 -4.08 -13.52 -9.88
N GLN A 61 -4.67 -13.37 -11.06
CA GLN A 61 -5.64 -12.33 -11.36
C GLN A 61 -6.98 -12.57 -10.65
N GLN A 62 -7.41 -13.84 -10.51
CA GLN A 62 -8.59 -14.22 -9.77
C GLN A 62 -8.38 -14.05 -8.26
N ASP A 63 -7.23 -14.46 -7.70
CA ASP A 63 -6.85 -14.13 -6.32
C ASP A 63 -6.85 -12.61 -6.11
N SER A 64 -6.33 -11.85 -7.07
CA SER A 64 -6.33 -10.37 -7.05
C SER A 64 -7.74 -9.76 -7.21
N ARG A 65 -8.65 -10.46 -7.90
CA ARG A 65 -10.05 -10.03 -8.11
C ARG A 65 -10.96 -10.42 -6.94
N THR A 66 -10.67 -11.54 -6.27
CA THR A 66 -11.27 -11.92 -4.98
C THR A 66 -10.83 -10.95 -3.87
N THR A 67 -9.63 -10.37 -3.96
CA THR A 67 -9.22 -9.25 -3.09
C THR A 67 -9.76 -7.89 -3.52
N ALA A 68 -10.37 -7.77 -4.71
CA ALA A 68 -10.92 -6.50 -5.19
C ALA A 68 -12.41 -6.30 -4.83
N ASP A 69 -13.09 -7.34 -4.36
CA ASP A 69 -14.50 -7.31 -3.94
C ASP A 69 -14.72 -7.88 -2.52
N SER A 70 -13.63 -8.06 -1.77
CA SER A 70 -13.68 -8.52 -0.39
C SER A 70 -13.14 -7.40 0.49
N ASP A 71 -13.83 -7.09 1.59
CA ASP A 71 -13.34 -6.23 2.68
C ASP A 71 -12.10 -6.81 3.39
N ALA A 72 -11.37 -7.71 2.73
CA ALA A 72 -10.23 -8.42 3.25
C ALA A 72 -8.97 -7.54 3.23
N ILE A 73 -8.34 -7.42 4.39
CA ILE A 73 -7.07 -6.71 4.55
C ILE A 73 -5.94 -7.72 4.43
N THR A 74 -5.02 -7.50 3.48
CA THR A 74 -3.84 -8.35 3.29
C THR A 74 -2.57 -7.59 3.68
N LEU A 75 -1.78 -8.18 4.58
CA LEU A 75 -0.46 -7.69 4.98
C LEU A 75 0.61 -8.73 4.64
N GLN A 76 1.75 -8.32 4.08
CA GLN A 76 2.86 -9.20 3.74
C GLN A 76 4.18 -8.65 4.30
N TRP A 77 5.00 -9.51 4.89
CA TRP A 77 6.30 -9.13 5.43
C TRP A 77 7.29 -10.29 5.36
N THR A 78 8.59 -9.98 5.43
CA THR A 78 9.65 -10.99 5.48
C THR A 78 10.38 -10.86 6.84
N PRO A 79 10.14 -11.76 7.80
CA PRO A 79 10.81 -11.71 9.09
C PRO A 79 12.31 -12.02 8.95
N THR A 80 13.15 -11.38 9.76
CA THR A 80 14.59 -11.68 9.79
C THR A 80 14.83 -13.15 10.16
N GLY A 81 15.45 -13.91 9.26
CA GLY A 81 15.79 -15.32 9.48
C GLY A 81 14.63 -16.32 9.26
N ALA A 82 13.52 -15.91 8.65
CA ALA A 82 12.40 -16.80 8.33
C ALA A 82 11.85 -16.54 6.92
N PRO A 83 11.09 -17.49 6.33
CA PRO A 83 10.47 -17.29 5.03
C PRO A 83 9.42 -16.16 5.05
N PRO A 84 9.10 -15.56 3.88
CA PRO A 84 8.04 -14.56 3.76
C PRO A 84 6.72 -15.02 4.38
N ARG A 85 6.00 -14.07 4.99
CA ARG A 85 4.72 -14.29 5.65
C ARG A 85 3.65 -13.37 5.09
N ARG A 86 2.43 -13.86 5.08
CA ARG A 86 1.24 -13.12 4.66
C ARG A 86 0.14 -13.31 5.70
N LEU A 87 -0.48 -12.23 6.15
CA LEU A 87 -1.65 -12.22 7.00
C LEU A 87 -2.83 -11.76 6.14
N ILE A 88 -3.90 -12.54 6.15
CA ILE A 88 -5.16 -12.20 5.50
C ILE A 88 -6.20 -12.10 6.60
N ILE A 89 -6.84 -10.94 6.71
CA ILE A 89 -7.97 -10.68 7.60
C ILE A 89 -9.20 -10.62 6.69
N GLU A 90 -10.16 -11.51 6.89
CA GLU A 90 -11.33 -11.65 6.03
C GLU A 90 -12.61 -11.75 6.89
N PRO A 91 -13.74 -11.18 6.42
CA PRO A 91 -15.01 -11.33 7.12
C PRO A 91 -15.34 -12.82 7.29
N ALA A 92 -15.75 -13.22 8.48
CA ALA A 92 -16.15 -14.58 8.77
C ALA A 92 -17.38 -14.95 7.92
N THR A 93 -17.51 -16.22 7.55
CA THR A 93 -18.56 -16.71 6.61
C THR A 93 -19.97 -16.74 7.23
N GLY A 94 -20.19 -16.04 8.33
CA GLY A 94 -21.47 -15.86 9.03
C GLY A 94 -21.51 -14.46 9.64
N ASP A 95 -22.72 -13.89 9.69
CA ASP A 95 -23.00 -12.44 9.74
C ASP A 95 -22.37 -11.59 10.87
N GLU A 96 -21.57 -12.15 11.78
CA GLU A 96 -20.82 -11.37 12.77
C GLU A 96 -19.47 -12.02 13.05
N GLY A 97 -18.41 -11.51 12.45
CA GLY A 97 -17.04 -11.85 12.85
C GLY A 97 -16.00 -11.54 11.80
N TRP A 98 -14.75 -11.43 12.25
CA TRP A 98 -13.59 -11.41 11.39
C TRP A 98 -12.72 -12.62 11.70
N SER A 99 -12.13 -13.22 10.69
CA SER A 99 -11.15 -14.28 10.87
C SER A 99 -9.83 -13.83 10.28
N HIS A 100 -8.71 -14.29 10.86
CA HIS A 100 -7.43 -14.12 10.22
C HIS A 100 -6.78 -15.46 9.93
N ARG A 101 -6.01 -15.48 8.84
CA ARG A 101 -5.12 -16.59 8.51
C ARG A 101 -3.73 -16.09 8.20
N ILE A 102 -2.74 -16.76 8.78
CA ILE A 102 -1.32 -16.52 8.49
C ILE A 102 -0.86 -17.59 7.53
N LEU A 103 -0.30 -17.14 6.41
CA LEU A 103 0.37 -17.96 5.41
C LEU A 103 1.89 -17.77 5.51
N GLU A 104 2.63 -18.83 5.24
CA GLU A 104 4.09 -18.82 5.14
C GLU A 104 4.51 -19.33 3.75
N TRP A 105 5.49 -18.67 3.15
CA TRP A 105 6.02 -19.05 1.84
C TRP A 105 7.02 -20.21 1.99
N ASP A 106 6.76 -21.35 1.36
CA ASP A 106 7.60 -22.54 1.46
C ASP A 106 8.62 -22.69 0.30
N GLY A 107 8.64 -21.73 -0.62
CA GLY A 107 9.45 -21.77 -1.85
C GLY A 107 8.69 -22.18 -3.11
N ALA A 108 7.52 -22.81 -2.97
CA ALA A 108 6.63 -23.18 -4.08
C ALA A 108 5.28 -22.45 -4.02
N GLY A 109 4.81 -22.11 -2.83
CA GLY A 109 3.52 -21.47 -2.62
C GLY A 109 3.34 -20.92 -1.20
N TRP A 110 2.19 -20.28 -0.99
CA TRP A 110 1.74 -19.86 0.33
C TRP A 110 1.03 -21.00 1.04
N ARG A 111 1.56 -21.45 2.18
CA ARG A 111 0.92 -22.48 3.01
C ARG A 111 0.24 -21.88 4.23
N PRO A 112 -1.00 -22.28 4.56
CA PRO A 112 -1.67 -21.84 5.78
C PRO A 112 -0.96 -22.43 7.00
N ARG A 113 -0.50 -21.55 7.88
CA ARG A 113 0.16 -21.90 9.13
C ARG A 113 -0.81 -21.86 10.30
N ASN A 114 -1.71 -20.88 10.31
CA ASN A 114 -2.72 -20.73 11.35
C ASN A 114 -3.97 -20.07 10.78
N ARG A 115 -5.13 -20.48 11.28
CA ARG A 115 -6.42 -19.81 11.12
C ARG A 115 -7.00 -19.62 12.52
N SER A 116 -7.38 -18.41 12.86
CA SER A 116 -7.99 -18.12 14.15
C SER A 116 -9.08 -17.09 13.97
N ASP A 117 -10.18 -17.28 14.68
CA ASP A 117 -11.26 -16.31 14.75
C ASP A 117 -10.79 -15.13 15.62
N ILE A 118 -11.17 -13.92 15.21
CA ILE A 118 -10.84 -12.72 15.98
C ILE A 118 -11.94 -12.57 17.04
N GLU A 119 -11.68 -13.10 18.24
CA GLU A 119 -12.61 -13.03 19.37
C GLU A 119 -12.75 -11.61 19.95
N ASP A 120 -11.75 -10.74 19.71
CA ASP A 120 -11.73 -9.36 20.17
C ASP A 120 -11.47 -8.41 18.99
N VAL A 121 -12.53 -8.13 18.24
CA VAL A 121 -12.53 -7.12 17.19
C VAL A 121 -12.59 -5.74 17.87
N ALA A 122 -11.45 -5.19 18.27
CA ALA A 122 -11.35 -3.80 18.70
C ALA A 122 -11.60 -2.79 17.55
N VAL A 123 -11.66 -3.28 16.31
CA VAL A 123 -11.98 -2.49 15.10
C VAL A 123 -13.34 -2.94 14.56
N ARG A 124 -14.43 -2.48 15.18
CA ARG A 124 -15.76 -2.63 14.59
C ARG A 124 -15.89 -1.68 13.40
N ALA A 125 -16.52 -2.13 12.31
CA ALA A 125 -17.15 -1.20 11.39
C ALA A 125 -18.15 -0.36 12.22
N PRO A 126 -18.20 0.99 12.09
CA PRO A 126 -19.01 1.80 12.97
C PRO A 126 -20.51 1.48 12.81
N THR A 127 -21.05 0.66 13.72
CA THR A 127 -22.49 0.50 13.89
C THR A 127 -22.94 1.64 14.79
N GLU A 128 -23.82 2.49 14.26
CA GLU A 128 -24.34 3.73 14.86
C GLU A 128 -23.49 5.00 14.67
N SER A 129 -24.21 6.02 14.21
CA SER A 129 -23.76 7.31 13.72
C SER A 129 -23.37 8.28 14.85
N ASP A 130 -22.58 7.82 15.82
CA ASP A 130 -22.06 8.66 16.91
C ASP A 130 -20.61 9.13 16.68
N HIS A 131 -20.04 8.81 15.53
CA HIS A 131 -18.86 9.51 15.04
C HIS A 131 -19.31 10.71 14.19
N PRO A 132 -18.84 11.93 14.48
CA PRO A 132 -19.04 13.04 13.55
C PRO A 132 -18.52 12.56 12.20
N SER A 133 -19.35 12.71 11.15
CA SER A 133 -18.98 12.31 9.80
C SER A 133 -17.54 12.74 9.55
N PRO A 134 -16.64 11.82 9.14
CA PRO A 134 -15.24 12.15 8.91
C PRO A 134 -15.24 13.37 8.00
N THR A 135 -14.89 14.51 8.57
CA THR A 135 -14.88 15.76 7.82
C THR A 135 -13.70 15.63 6.91
N ASP A 136 -13.94 15.75 5.60
CA ASP A 136 -12.86 15.76 4.62
C ASP A 136 -11.75 16.66 5.15
N PRO A 137 -10.51 16.16 5.25
CA PRO A 137 -9.42 16.99 5.71
C PRO A 137 -9.35 18.23 4.82
N PRO A 138 -9.18 19.43 5.41
CA PRO A 138 -9.13 20.66 4.63
C PRO A 138 -8.11 20.52 3.51
N ARG A 139 -8.54 20.81 2.28
CA ARG A 139 -7.67 20.81 1.11
C ARG A 139 -6.45 21.70 1.36
N LEU A 140 -5.33 21.37 0.73
CA LEU A 140 -4.09 22.14 0.84
C LEU A 140 -4.32 23.63 0.53
N GLU A 141 -5.11 23.93 -0.50
CA GLU A 141 -5.53 25.28 -0.88
C GLU A 141 -6.22 26.02 0.28
N THR A 142 -7.11 25.33 1.00
CA THR A 142 -7.84 25.88 2.15
C THR A 142 -6.90 26.15 3.32
N LEU A 143 -5.93 25.27 3.57
CA LEU A 143 -4.91 25.46 4.60
C LEU A 143 -4.03 26.67 4.27
N ARG A 144 -3.57 26.79 3.02
CA ARG A 144 -2.78 27.94 2.56
C ARG A 144 -3.54 29.24 2.67
N ALA A 145 -4.79 29.27 2.20
CA ALA A 145 -5.63 30.46 2.30
C ALA A 145 -5.75 30.95 3.75
N LYS A 146 -5.93 30.04 4.71
CA LYS A 146 -5.96 30.36 6.14
C LYS A 146 -4.63 30.89 6.68
N LEU A 147 -3.51 30.32 6.24
CA LEU A 147 -2.19 30.83 6.61
C LEU A 147 -1.99 32.26 6.07
N HIS A 148 -2.31 32.50 4.79
CA HIS A 148 -2.18 33.82 4.16
C HIS A 148 -3.14 34.86 4.73
N GLU A 149 -4.38 34.48 5.07
CA GLU A 149 -5.35 35.38 5.68
C GLU A 149 -4.83 35.97 7.01
N LYS A 150 -4.11 35.15 7.78
CA LYS A 150 -3.56 35.56 9.08
C LYS A 150 -2.05 35.86 9.04
N SER A 151 -1.43 35.97 7.87
CA SER A 151 0.01 36.22 7.76
C SER A 151 0.41 37.60 8.29
N SER A 152 -0.50 38.57 8.26
CA SER A 152 -0.30 39.93 8.80
C SER A 152 -0.67 40.08 10.28
N HIS A 153 -1.16 39.01 10.92
CA HIS A 153 -1.48 39.02 12.36
C HIS A 153 -0.18 38.91 13.18
N PRO A 154 -0.08 39.55 14.37
CA PRO A 154 1.08 39.41 15.25
C PRO A 154 1.35 37.95 15.65
N ASP A 155 0.29 37.14 15.72
CA ASP A 155 0.35 35.70 15.93
C ASP A 155 -0.27 34.96 14.72
N PRO A 156 0.51 34.70 13.66
CA PRO A 156 0.01 34.03 12.47
C PRO A 156 -0.30 32.56 12.77
N LEU A 157 -1.17 31.95 11.97
CA LEU A 157 -1.38 30.52 12.03
C LEU A 157 -0.17 29.78 11.47
N ALA A 158 0.09 28.61 12.04
CA ALA A 158 1.13 27.70 11.57
C ALA A 158 0.55 26.28 11.37
N LEU A 159 1.01 25.62 10.32
CA LEU A 159 0.82 24.20 10.12
C LEU A 159 1.92 23.47 10.86
N VAL A 160 1.54 22.61 11.79
CA VAL A 160 2.48 21.85 12.60
C VAL A 160 2.35 20.39 12.28
N PHE A 161 3.44 19.81 11.80
CA PHE A 161 3.57 18.39 11.54
C PHE A 161 4.22 17.75 12.77
N GLU A 162 3.46 16.92 13.46
CA GLU A 162 3.96 16.11 14.56
C GLU A 162 4.50 14.80 13.99
N ALA A 163 5.82 14.63 13.97
CA ALA A 163 6.39 13.35 13.56
C ALA A 163 5.99 12.25 14.56
N THR A 164 5.55 11.10 14.04
CA THR A 164 5.13 9.92 14.80
C THR A 164 6.24 9.30 15.67
N THR A 165 7.47 9.77 15.52
CA THR A 165 8.65 9.34 16.27
C THR A 165 9.37 10.57 16.81
N THR A 166 8.85 11.05 17.95
CA THR A 166 9.48 11.89 18.99
C THR A 166 10.56 12.89 18.55
N THR A 167 10.28 14.18 18.80
CA THR A 167 11.15 15.38 18.80
C THR A 167 11.36 16.15 17.49
N GLU A 168 10.85 15.68 16.36
CA GLU A 168 10.91 16.44 15.09
C GLU A 168 9.57 17.13 14.80
N VAL A 169 9.35 18.29 15.41
CA VAL A 169 8.21 19.15 15.09
C VAL A 169 8.60 20.04 13.92
N ALA A 170 7.92 19.90 12.79
CA ALA A 170 8.09 20.77 11.64
C ALA A 170 6.94 21.78 11.53
N VAL A 171 7.28 23.04 11.28
CA VAL A 171 6.33 24.14 11.30
C VAL A 171 6.38 24.92 9.99
N VAL A 172 5.22 25.09 9.35
CA VAL A 172 5.05 25.92 8.16
C VAL A 172 4.17 27.10 8.49
N VAL A 173 4.63 28.32 8.20
CA VAL A 173 3.91 29.56 8.43
C VAL A 173 3.91 30.41 7.16
N ALA A 174 2.85 31.19 6.95
CA ALA A 174 2.88 32.24 5.92
C ALA A 174 3.34 33.56 6.55
N VAL A 175 4.42 34.12 6.02
CA VAL A 175 4.91 35.45 6.39
C VAL A 175 5.10 36.26 5.11
N ASP A 176 4.53 37.45 5.06
CA ASP A 176 4.59 38.37 3.91
C ASP A 176 4.14 37.75 2.57
N GLY A 177 3.20 36.81 2.61
CA GLY A 177 2.69 36.14 1.41
C GLY A 177 3.53 34.95 0.94
N GLU A 178 4.58 34.56 1.67
CA GLU A 178 5.43 33.41 1.37
C GLU A 178 5.30 32.32 2.43
N LEU A 179 5.30 31.06 2.00
CA LEU A 179 5.34 29.92 2.90
C LEU A 179 6.77 29.63 3.33
N ARG A 180 6.99 29.60 4.64
CA ARG A 180 8.29 29.35 5.26
C ARG A 180 8.20 28.11 6.13
N TYR A 181 9.13 27.17 5.92
CA TYR A 181 9.24 25.92 6.64
C TYR A 181 10.42 25.99 7.61
N ARG A 182 10.26 25.43 8.81
CA ARG A 182 11.33 25.26 9.77
C ARG A 182 11.11 24.02 10.62
N GLN A 183 12.16 23.20 10.77
CA GLN A 183 12.13 22.01 11.62
C GLN A 183 12.77 22.29 12.98
N HIS A 184 12.39 21.54 14.01
CA HIS A 184 13.08 21.54 15.29
C HIS A 184 14.57 21.17 15.09
N GLY A 185 15.47 22.03 15.55
CA GLY A 185 16.92 21.88 15.35
C GLY A 185 17.50 22.72 14.22
N ASP A 186 16.66 23.22 13.31
CA ASP A 186 17.12 24.13 12.25
C ASP A 186 17.31 25.55 12.79
N SER A 187 18.49 26.11 12.52
CA SER A 187 18.85 27.48 12.87
C SER A 187 18.15 28.53 11.99
N GLN A 188 17.70 28.14 10.80
CA GLN A 188 17.13 29.04 9.79
C GLN A 188 15.86 28.43 9.16
N TRP A 189 14.99 29.28 8.62
CA TRP A 189 13.84 28.81 7.83
C TRP A 189 14.24 28.69 6.35
N CYS A 190 13.51 27.82 5.64
CA CYS A 190 13.63 27.64 4.20
C CYS A 190 12.30 27.99 3.53
N GLN A 191 12.36 28.58 2.33
CA GLN A 191 11.17 28.76 1.52
C GLN A 191 10.68 27.38 1.06
N ILE A 192 9.40 27.09 1.27
CA ILE A 192 8.81 25.80 0.89
C ILE A 192 7.93 25.98 -0.34
N THR A 193 8.19 25.17 -1.37
CA THR A 193 7.36 25.11 -2.58
C THR A 193 6.16 24.19 -2.35
N GLU A 194 5.19 24.26 -3.25
CA GLU A 194 3.99 23.42 -3.18
C GLU A 194 4.31 21.92 -3.28
N ASP A 195 5.27 21.55 -4.13
CA ASP A 195 5.73 20.17 -4.28
C ASP A 195 6.38 19.64 -2.99
N GLU A 196 7.12 20.50 -2.29
CA GLU A 196 7.76 20.15 -1.03
C GLU A 196 6.72 20.02 0.08
N LEU A 197 5.77 20.95 0.19
CA LEU A 197 4.66 20.85 1.15
C LEU A 197 3.82 19.59 0.92
N THR A 198 3.56 19.24 -0.35
CA THR A 198 2.88 17.99 -0.73
C THR A 198 3.69 16.76 -0.32
N ARG A 199 5.02 16.82 -0.45
CA ARG A 199 5.91 15.75 -0.01
C ARG A 199 5.89 15.58 1.51
N GLN A 200 5.91 16.68 2.26
CA GLN A 200 5.81 16.66 3.73
C GLN A 200 4.47 16.07 4.19
N LEU A 201 3.36 16.44 3.55
CA LEU A 201 2.05 15.83 3.80
C LEU A 201 2.04 14.31 3.58
N LYS A 202 2.75 13.82 2.54
CA LYS A 202 2.87 12.39 2.26
C LYS A 202 3.77 11.66 3.26
N GLN A 203 4.80 12.31 3.78
CA GLN A 203 5.79 11.71 4.68
C GLN A 203 5.37 11.76 6.15
N GLN A 204 4.80 12.88 6.59
CA GLN A 204 4.50 13.18 8.00
C GLN A 204 3.00 13.15 8.32
N GLY A 205 2.14 13.05 7.29
CA GLY A 205 0.69 13.02 7.47
C GLY A 205 0.06 14.41 7.56
N GLN A 206 -1.16 14.46 8.12
CA GLN A 206 -1.95 15.69 8.17
C GLN A 206 -1.42 16.65 9.27
N PRO A 207 -1.09 17.90 8.94
CA PRO A 207 -0.67 18.88 9.93
C PRO A 207 -1.85 19.42 10.73
N THR A 208 -1.56 19.83 11.96
CA THR A 208 -2.49 20.56 12.82
C THR A 208 -2.32 22.06 12.60
N LEU A 209 -3.43 22.78 12.48
CA LEU A 209 -3.43 24.26 12.45
C LEU A 209 -3.44 24.79 13.89
N GLN A 210 -2.38 25.49 14.29
CA GLN A 210 -2.30 26.14 15.60
C GLN A 210 -1.67 27.53 15.49
N PRO A 211 -1.95 28.44 16.44
CA PRO A 211 -1.25 29.73 16.53
C PRO A 211 0.26 29.51 16.65
N LEU A 212 1.04 30.37 16.00
CA LEU A 212 2.50 30.25 16.04
C LEU A 212 3.01 30.35 17.49
N SER A 213 2.38 31.17 18.33
CA SER A 213 2.68 31.32 19.76
C SER A 213 2.50 30.05 20.60
N GLU A 214 1.69 29.09 20.15
CA GLU A 214 1.52 27.78 20.80
C GLU A 214 2.59 26.78 20.37
N THR A 215 3.42 27.15 19.39
CA THR A 215 4.60 26.38 18.98
C THR A 215 5.85 26.86 19.71
N GLN A 216 6.94 26.12 19.57
CA GLN A 216 8.26 26.53 20.05
C GLN A 216 8.91 27.67 19.24
N PHE A 217 8.26 28.15 18.17
CA PHE A 217 8.80 29.18 17.30
C PHE A 217 8.02 30.48 17.41
N ASN A 218 8.72 31.61 17.28
CA ASN A 218 8.12 32.94 17.23
C ASN A 218 8.20 33.50 15.81
N ARG A 219 7.42 34.55 15.53
CA ARG A 219 7.43 35.22 14.22
C ARG A 219 8.84 35.65 13.79
N GLU A 220 9.66 36.11 14.74
CA GLU A 220 11.05 36.53 14.52
C GLU A 220 11.91 35.41 13.91
N HIS A 221 11.67 34.16 14.31
CA HIS A 221 12.36 32.98 13.76
C HIS A 221 12.09 32.74 12.27
N PHE A 222 11.07 33.39 11.71
CA PHE A 222 10.72 33.34 10.29
C PHE A 222 10.97 34.66 9.58
N MET A 223 11.47 35.70 10.27
CA MET A 223 11.80 37.00 9.69
C MET A 223 13.32 37.18 9.48
N ASP A 224 14.16 36.47 10.24
CA ASP A 224 15.61 36.54 10.08
C ASP A 224 16.07 35.96 8.73
N SER A 225 17.10 36.54 8.13
CA SER A 225 17.49 36.36 6.72
C SER A 225 17.60 34.91 6.21
N LEU A 226 16.98 34.69 5.05
CA LEU A 226 16.90 33.49 4.20
C LEU A 226 18.24 32.74 4.02
N HIS A 227 18.25 31.40 4.14
CA HIS A 227 19.26 30.57 3.49
C HIS A 227 18.89 30.42 2.01
N ASN A 228 19.52 31.23 1.15
CA ASN A 228 19.31 31.11 -0.29
C ASN A 228 20.09 29.88 -0.77
N GLY A 229 19.47 28.70 -0.70
CA GLY A 229 19.98 27.46 -1.31
C GLY A 229 19.93 27.57 -2.83
N SER A 230 20.83 28.37 -3.39
CA SER A 230 21.06 28.52 -4.83
C SER A 230 22.56 28.47 -5.09
N GLU A 231 23.24 27.42 -4.65
CA GLU A 231 24.52 27.08 -5.27
C GLU A 231 24.24 26.39 -6.60
N SER A 232 24.24 27.27 -7.61
CA SER A 232 24.23 26.97 -9.03
C SER A 232 25.30 25.95 -9.38
N THR A 233 24.88 24.84 -9.96
CA THR A 233 25.78 23.92 -10.68
C THR A 233 26.33 24.64 -11.91
N THR A 234 27.58 25.09 -11.88
CA THR A 234 28.42 25.46 -13.05
C THR A 234 29.87 25.47 -12.55
N GLY A 235 30.66 24.39 -12.72
CA GLY A 235 31.53 24.12 -13.89
C GLY A 235 32.91 24.80 -13.71
N PRO A 236 34.05 24.31 -14.25
CA PRO A 236 34.29 23.15 -15.12
C PRO A 236 35.13 22.02 -14.49
#